data_AF-A0A359LXZ7-F1
#
_entry.id   AF-A0A359LXZ7-F1
#
_cell.length_a   1.000
_cell.length_b   1.000
_cell.length_c   1.000
_cell.angle_alpha   90.00
_cell.angle_beta   90.00
_cell.angle_gamma   90.00
#
_symmetry.space_group_name_H-M   'P 1'
#
loop_
_entity.id
_entity.type
_entity.pdbx_description
1 polymer ?
#
loop_
_entity_poly.entity_id
_entity_poly.type
_entity_poly.pdbx_seq_one_letter_code
_entity_poly.pdbx_strand_id
1 'polypeptide(L)'
;CGLEKVESFIRSYIQLISSEFGRAVIRLDDSELSAVGRSEIRSYKREIDRRLRSFIREGVDDGSILECDAKLASFAIAGAINWLSMWYRPGGALTPEEIANGFVTTFANGLRKPAAGAAPLHLAAAKDKRTADTRIADTRTADTRNRHRR
;
A
#
# COMPACT_ATOMS: atom_id res chain seq x y z
N CYS A 1 1.65 -13.07 -15.03
CA CYS A 1 0.32 -12.64 -14.52
C CYS A 1 0.48 -11.57 -13.45
N GLY A 2 -0.61 -10.94 -13.00
CA GLY A 2 -0.59 -9.93 -11.94
C GLY A 2 -0.04 -10.46 -10.62
N LEU A 3 -0.32 -11.72 -10.27
CA LEU A 3 0.27 -12.36 -9.09
C LEU A 3 1.81 -12.40 -9.14
N GLU A 4 2.41 -12.84 -10.24
CA GLU A 4 3.88 -12.86 -10.41
C GLU A 4 4.51 -11.46 -10.29
N LYS A 5 3.79 -10.42 -10.72
CA LYS A 5 4.21 -9.02 -10.56
C LYS A 5 4.19 -8.59 -9.09
N VAL A 6 3.17 -8.99 -8.33
CA VAL A 6 3.11 -8.77 -6.87
C VAL A 6 4.25 -9.52 -6.18
N GLU A 7 4.48 -10.79 -6.54
CA GLU A 7 5.56 -11.61 -6.00
C GLU A 7 6.95 -11.00 -6.26
N SER A 8 7.18 -10.49 -7.48
CA SER A 8 8.42 -9.80 -7.84
C SER A 8 8.58 -8.49 -7.08
N PHE A 9 7.49 -7.72 -6.95
CA PHE A 9 7.47 -6.48 -6.19
C PHE A 9 7.87 -6.71 -4.72
N ILE A 10 7.32 -7.73 -4.06
CA ILE A 10 7.65 -8.07 -2.67
C ILE A 10 9.15 -8.35 -2.53
N ARG A 11 9.73 -9.17 -3.43
CA ARG A 11 11.16 -9.48 -3.42
C ARG A 11 12.02 -8.23 -3.57
N SER A 12 11.76 -7.42 -4.60
CA SER A 12 12.52 -6.19 -4.84
C SER A 12 12.41 -5.21 -3.67
N TYR A 13 11.22 -5.07 -3.09
CA TYR A 13 11.01 -4.12 -1.99
C TYR A 13 11.68 -4.59 -0.70
N ILE A 14 11.67 -5.88 -0.40
CA ILE A 14 12.40 -6.44 0.75
C ILE A 14 13.90 -6.27 0.58
N GLN A 15 14.46 -6.50 -0.62
CA GLN A 15 15.88 -6.24 -0.87
C GLN A 15 16.23 -4.77 -0.65
N LEU A 16 15.40 -3.84 -1.14
CA LEU A 16 15.58 -2.42 -0.93
C LEU A 16 15.55 -2.06 0.56
N ILE A 17 14.52 -2.48 1.29
CA ILE A 17 14.36 -2.18 2.72
C ILE A 17 15.40 -2.88 3.58
N SER A 18 16.00 -3.98 3.11
CA SER A 18 17.08 -4.67 3.83
C SER A 18 18.43 -3.97 3.70
N SER A 19 18.58 -2.97 2.82
CA SER A 19 19.81 -2.15 2.73
C SER A 19 19.91 -1.13 3.88
N GLU A 20 21.13 -0.67 4.20
CA GLU A 20 21.35 0.41 5.19
C GLU A 20 20.49 1.64 4.87
N PHE A 21 20.53 2.08 3.61
CA PHE A 21 19.79 3.24 3.13
C PHE A 21 18.27 3.02 3.21
N GLY A 22 17.78 1.85 2.76
CA GLY A 22 16.35 1.54 2.79
C GLY A 22 15.80 1.52 4.22
N ARG A 23 16.52 0.93 5.18
CA ARG A 23 16.12 0.96 6.60
C ARG A 23 16.14 2.37 7.18
N ALA A 24 17.13 3.19 6.82
CA ALA A 24 17.18 4.58 7.28
C ALA A 24 15.97 5.36 6.76
N VAL A 25 15.63 5.25 5.48
CA VAL A 25 14.49 5.95 4.87
C VAL A 25 13.15 5.57 5.49
N ILE A 26 12.95 4.31 5.89
CA ILE A 26 11.69 3.89 6.53
C ILE A 26 11.60 4.35 7.98
N ARG A 27 12.72 4.39 8.71
CA ARG A 27 12.74 4.79 10.13
C ARG A 27 12.80 6.30 10.34
N LEU A 28 13.26 7.04 9.35
CA LEU A 28 13.34 8.49 9.40
C LEU A 28 11.93 9.09 9.56
N ASP A 29 11.75 9.93 10.58
CA ASP A 29 10.51 10.68 10.73
C ASP A 29 10.44 11.73 9.61
N ASP A 30 9.32 11.79 8.90
CA ASP A 30 9.12 12.76 7.83
C ASP A 30 9.38 14.21 8.33
N SER A 31 9.13 14.52 9.61
CA SER A 31 9.37 15.84 10.22
C SER A 31 10.84 16.27 10.26
N GLU A 32 11.78 15.32 10.20
CA GLU A 32 13.22 15.60 10.17
C GLU A 32 13.71 16.07 8.78
N LEU A 33 12.84 16.03 7.78
CA LEU A 33 13.15 16.43 6.40
C LEU A 33 12.72 17.86 6.09
N SER A 34 13.48 18.49 5.19
CA SER A 34 13.10 19.76 4.56
C SER A 34 11.72 19.64 3.90
N ALA A 35 11.02 20.76 3.69
CA ALA A 35 9.71 20.74 3.04
C ALA A 35 9.75 20.09 1.64
N VAL A 36 10.85 20.30 0.91
CA VAL A 36 11.11 19.68 -0.41
C VAL A 36 11.31 18.17 -0.25
N GLY A 37 12.23 17.73 0.61
CA GLY A 37 12.50 16.30 0.82
C GLY A 37 11.28 15.53 1.33
N ARG A 38 10.49 16.14 2.22
CA ARG A 38 9.18 15.61 2.64
C ARG A 38 8.23 15.39 1.47
N SER A 39 8.15 16.36 0.56
CA SER A 39 7.27 16.27 -0.60
C SER A 39 7.71 15.15 -1.54
N GLU A 40 9.01 15.03 -1.78
CA GLU A 40 9.62 14.01 -2.63
C GLU A 40 9.41 12.60 -2.07
N ILE A 41 9.75 12.36 -0.80
CA ILE A 41 9.55 11.05 -0.16
C ILE A 41 8.08 10.65 -0.19
N ARG A 42 7.14 11.56 0.11
CA ARG A 42 5.72 11.26 0.01
C ARG A 42 5.30 10.94 -1.42
N SER A 43 5.89 11.59 -2.42
CA SER A 43 5.61 11.29 -3.83
C SER A 43 6.05 9.88 -4.20
N TYR A 44 7.26 9.49 -3.82
CA TYR A 44 7.79 8.14 -4.04
C TYR A 44 6.96 7.08 -3.32
N LYS A 45 6.65 7.28 -2.03
CA LYS A 45 5.77 6.38 -1.25
C LYS A 45 4.41 6.19 -1.96
N ARG A 46 3.81 7.27 -2.47
CA ARG A 46 2.55 7.21 -3.23
C ARG A 46 2.69 6.48 -4.57
N GLU A 47 3.82 6.57 -5.23
CA GLU A 47 4.07 5.88 -6.50
C GLU A 47 4.23 4.37 -6.30
N ILE A 48 5.03 3.97 -5.31
CA ILE A 48 5.21 2.57 -4.90
C ILE A 48 3.84 1.92 -4.60
N ASP A 49 3.03 2.60 -3.78
CA ASP A 49 1.69 2.14 -3.41
C ASP A 49 0.72 2.09 -4.62
N ARG A 50 0.78 3.07 -5.53
CA ARG A 50 0.01 3.03 -6.79
C ARG A 50 0.42 1.84 -7.67
N ARG A 51 1.72 1.55 -7.78
CA ARG A 51 2.24 0.45 -8.59
C ARG A 51 1.78 -0.90 -8.06
N LEU A 52 1.92 -1.14 -6.75
CA LEU A 52 1.46 -2.37 -6.13
C LEU A 52 -0.05 -2.61 -6.33
N ARG A 53 -0.87 -1.57 -6.12
CA ARG A 53 -2.32 -1.66 -6.41
C ARG A 53 -2.63 -1.99 -7.87
N SER A 54 -1.83 -1.49 -8.81
CA SER A 54 -2.00 -1.80 -10.22
C SER A 54 -1.77 -3.29 -10.49
N PHE A 55 -0.73 -3.88 -9.90
CA PHE A 55 -0.43 -5.30 -10.06
C PHE A 55 -1.50 -6.19 -9.43
N ILE A 56 -2.05 -5.79 -8.28
CA ILE A 56 -3.14 -6.53 -7.63
C ILE A 56 -4.39 -6.51 -8.52
N ARG A 57 -4.79 -5.34 -9.05
CA ARG A 57 -5.93 -5.24 -9.97
C ARG A 57 -5.73 -6.08 -11.22
N GLU A 58 -4.55 -6.01 -11.83
CA GLU A 58 -4.22 -6.85 -12.98
C GLU A 58 -4.36 -8.35 -12.65
N GLY A 59 -3.97 -8.77 -11.45
CA GLY A 59 -4.13 -10.15 -11.01
C GLY A 59 -5.59 -10.56 -10.78
N VAL A 60 -6.43 -9.63 -10.34
CA VAL A 60 -7.88 -9.86 -10.24
C VAL A 60 -8.48 -10.01 -11.64
N ASP A 61 -8.12 -9.11 -12.55
CA ASP A 61 -8.61 -9.08 -13.93
C ASP A 61 -8.19 -10.33 -14.73
N ASP A 62 -6.95 -10.80 -14.55
CA ASP A 62 -6.43 -12.01 -15.20
C ASP A 62 -6.78 -13.32 -14.46
N GLY A 63 -7.42 -13.22 -13.29
CA GLY A 63 -7.86 -14.35 -12.48
C GLY A 63 -6.76 -15.07 -11.69
N SER A 64 -5.52 -14.57 -11.68
CA SER A 64 -4.43 -15.11 -10.84
C SER A 64 -4.58 -14.75 -9.35
N ILE A 65 -5.31 -13.67 -9.05
CA ILE A 65 -5.65 -13.20 -7.70
C ILE A 65 -7.17 -13.30 -7.50
N LEU A 66 -7.61 -13.65 -6.29
CA LEU A 66 -9.01 -13.64 -5.90
C LEU A 66 -9.59 -12.22 -5.86
N GLU A 67 -10.90 -12.06 -6.02
CA GLU A 67 -11.55 -10.75 -5.89
C GLU A 67 -11.35 -10.15 -4.49
N CYS A 68 -10.62 -9.04 -4.40
CA CYS A 68 -10.29 -8.38 -3.14
C CYS A 68 -10.17 -6.85 -3.31
N ASP A 69 -10.19 -6.13 -2.18
CA ASP A 69 -9.82 -4.71 -2.17
C ASP A 69 -8.30 -4.57 -2.36
N ALA A 70 -7.89 -4.13 -3.55
CA ALA A 70 -6.49 -3.90 -3.89
C ALA A 70 -5.77 -2.90 -2.96
N LYS A 71 -6.49 -1.92 -2.39
CA LYS A 71 -5.91 -0.95 -1.45
C LYS A 71 -5.65 -1.60 -0.09
N LEU A 72 -6.58 -2.42 0.39
CA LEU A 72 -6.39 -3.15 1.64
C LEU A 72 -5.22 -4.14 1.51
N ALA A 73 -5.18 -4.90 0.42
CA ALA A 73 -4.08 -5.81 0.12
C ALA A 73 -2.73 -5.08 -0.01
N SER A 74 -2.69 -3.92 -0.70
CA SER A 74 -1.45 -3.14 -0.82
C SER A 74 -0.94 -2.63 0.52
N PHE A 75 -1.84 -2.17 1.39
CA PHE A 75 -1.49 -1.72 2.74
C PHE A 75 -1.00 -2.85 3.64
N ALA A 76 -1.61 -4.04 3.57
CA ALA A 76 -1.15 -5.20 4.32
C ALA A 76 0.27 -5.61 3.92
N ILE A 77 0.54 -5.71 2.62
CA ILE A 77 1.86 -6.08 2.08
C ILE A 77 2.90 -5.01 2.43
N ALA A 78 2.62 -3.74 2.12
CA ALA A 78 3.58 -2.65 2.37
C ALA A 78 3.84 -2.45 3.86
N GLY A 79 2.81 -2.58 4.72
CA GLY A 79 2.96 -2.50 6.17
C GLY A 79 3.88 -3.59 6.72
N ALA A 80 3.69 -4.83 6.29
CA ALA A 80 4.55 -5.95 6.70
C ALA A 80 6.01 -5.72 6.25
N ILE A 81 6.23 -5.31 5.00
CA ILE A 81 7.58 -5.03 4.48
C ILE A 81 8.23 -3.85 5.21
N ASN A 82 7.48 -2.77 5.49
CA ASN A 82 8.04 -1.64 6.23
C ASN A 82 8.41 -2.01 7.66
N TRP A 83 7.63 -2.87 8.31
CA TRP A 83 7.92 -3.37 9.66
C TRP A 83 9.24 -4.15 9.73
N LEU A 84 9.71 -4.74 8.61
CA LEU A 84 11.03 -5.37 8.49
C LEU A 84 12.16 -4.47 9.01
N SER A 85 12.08 -3.17 8.70
CA SER A 85 13.11 -2.18 9.09
C SER A 85 13.31 -2.05 10.61
N MET A 86 12.33 -2.49 11.41
CA MET A 86 12.35 -2.39 12.86
C MET A 86 13.06 -3.55 13.55
N TRP A 87 13.13 -4.73 12.92
CA TRP A 87 13.65 -5.94 13.54
C TRP A 87 14.74 -6.65 12.74
N TYR A 88 14.82 -6.44 11.41
CA TYR A 88 15.86 -7.06 10.59
C TYR A 88 17.25 -6.51 10.94
N ARG A 89 18.21 -7.43 11.01
CA ARG A 89 19.62 -7.13 11.27
C ARG A 89 20.48 -7.85 10.23
N PRO A 90 21.36 -7.13 9.50
CA PRO A 90 22.36 -7.77 8.64
C PRO A 90 23.21 -8.79 9.42
N GLY A 91 23.44 -9.96 8.83
CA GLY A 91 24.15 -11.07 9.49
C GLY A 91 23.34 -11.78 10.58
N GLY A 92 22.04 -11.49 10.70
CA GLY A 92 21.13 -12.22 11.59
C GLY A 92 20.77 -13.61 11.07
N ALA A 93 19.83 -14.27 11.75
CA ALA A 93 19.44 -15.65 11.48
C ALA A 93 18.71 -15.86 10.13
N LEU A 94 18.18 -14.79 9.53
CA LEU A 94 17.48 -14.84 8.25
C LEU A 94 18.09 -13.84 7.28
N THR A 95 18.35 -14.30 6.07
CA THR A 95 18.77 -13.47 4.94
C THR A 95 17.59 -12.71 4.34
N PRO A 96 17.83 -11.58 3.63
CA PRO A 96 16.77 -10.87 2.90
C PRO A 96 16.01 -11.76 1.91
N GLU A 97 16.71 -12.72 1.30
CA GLU A 97 16.12 -13.65 0.34
C GLU A 97 15.17 -14.65 1.03
N GLU A 98 15.57 -15.22 2.17
CA GLU A 98 14.70 -16.11 2.96
C GLU A 98 13.45 -15.38 3.47
N ILE A 99 13.62 -14.14 3.95
CA ILE A 99 12.51 -13.30 4.37
C ILE A 99 11.58 -13.01 3.19
N ALA A 100 12.14 -12.65 2.03
CA ALA A 100 11.36 -12.39 0.84
C ALA A 100 10.58 -13.62 0.37
N ASN A 101 11.18 -14.80 0.41
CA ASN A 101 10.51 -16.04 0.08
C ASN A 101 9.37 -16.34 1.07
N GLY A 102 9.59 -16.19 2.38
CA GLY A 102 8.54 -16.38 3.38
C GLY A 102 7.37 -15.40 3.23
N PHE A 103 7.66 -14.13 2.92
CA PHE A 103 6.64 -13.10 2.69
C PHE A 103 5.86 -13.39 1.41
N VAL A 104 6.55 -13.74 0.33
CA VAL A 104 5.90 -14.12 -0.93
C VAL A 104 5.01 -15.33 -0.70
N THR A 105 5.49 -16.40 -0.06
CA THR A 105 4.65 -17.56 0.24
C THR A 105 3.40 -17.17 1.02
N THR A 106 3.54 -16.34 2.05
CA THR A 106 2.41 -15.92 2.89
C THR A 106 1.38 -15.09 2.10
N PHE A 107 1.83 -14.04 1.41
CA PHE A 107 0.93 -13.12 0.71
C PHE A 107 0.40 -13.69 -0.61
N ALA A 108 1.22 -14.39 -1.39
CA ALA A 108 0.78 -15.01 -2.63
C ALA A 108 -0.27 -16.10 -2.35
N ASN A 109 -0.07 -16.94 -1.34
CA ASN A 109 -1.08 -17.94 -0.96
C ASN A 109 -2.39 -17.29 -0.49
N GLY A 110 -2.32 -16.19 0.27
CA GLY A 110 -3.49 -15.44 0.70
C GLY A 110 -4.24 -14.71 -0.43
N LEU A 111 -3.55 -14.41 -1.55
CA LEU A 111 -4.13 -13.72 -2.71
C LEU A 111 -4.56 -14.66 -3.83
N ARG A 112 -3.99 -15.86 -3.92
CA ARG A 112 -4.29 -16.81 -5.00
C ARG A 112 -5.78 -17.10 -5.08
N LYS A 113 -6.31 -17.10 -6.31
CA LYS A 113 -7.66 -17.59 -6.57
C LYS A 113 -7.77 -19.05 -6.09
N PRO A 114 -8.70 -19.38 -5.18
CA PRO A 114 -8.83 -20.74 -4.69
C PRO A 114 -9.19 -21.69 -5.84
N ALA A 115 -8.65 -22.90 -5.83
CA ALA A 115 -9.14 -23.96 -6.70
C ALA A 115 -10.63 -24.23 -6.40
N ALA A 116 -11.41 -24.56 -7.42
CA ALA A 116 -12.84 -24.82 -7.28
C ALA A 116 -13.09 -25.84 -6.14
N GLY A 117 -13.72 -25.39 -5.05
CA GLY A 117 -14.05 -26.21 -3.88
C GLY A 117 -13.46 -25.74 -2.54
N ALA A 118 -12.52 -24.79 -2.52
CA ALA A 118 -12.05 -24.20 -1.28
C ALA A 118 -12.98 -23.07 -0.80
N ALA A 119 -13.31 -23.05 0.50
CA ALA A 119 -14.15 -22.02 1.09
C ALA A 119 -13.51 -20.63 0.92
N PRO A 120 -14.24 -19.62 0.43
CA PRO A 120 -13.66 -18.32 0.16
C PRO A 120 -13.27 -17.62 1.47
N LEU A 121 -12.00 -17.24 1.60
CA LEU A 121 -11.59 -16.16 2.50
C LEU A 121 -12.14 -14.86 1.92
N HIS A 122 -13.32 -14.45 2.37
CA HIS A 122 -13.95 -13.22 1.91
C HIS A 122 -13.23 -12.02 2.56
N LEU A 123 -12.21 -11.48 1.88
CA LEU A 123 -11.64 -10.19 2.26
C LEU A 123 -12.66 -9.14 1.83
N ALA A 124 -13.41 -8.59 2.79
CA ALA A 124 -14.56 -7.71 2.56
C ALA A 124 -14.32 -6.74 1.38
N ALA A 125 -15.10 -6.88 0.32
CA ALA A 125 -15.04 -5.99 -0.82
C ALA A 125 -15.38 -4.56 -0.37
N ALA A 126 -14.57 -3.58 -0.79
CA ALA A 126 -14.83 -2.19 -0.48
C ALA A 126 -16.14 -1.72 -1.14
N LYS A 127 -17.02 -1.12 -0.34
CA LYS A 127 -18.13 -0.32 -0.86
C LYS A 127 -17.55 0.89 -1.59
N ASP A 128 -17.84 1.02 -2.88
CA ASP A 128 -17.45 2.18 -3.69
C ASP A 128 -17.99 3.47 -3.05
N LYS A 129 -17.08 4.39 -2.67
CA LYS A 129 -17.43 5.70 -2.10
C LYS A 129 -17.59 6.79 -3.17
N ARG A 130 -17.69 6.44 -4.44
CA ARG A 130 -17.81 7.40 -5.54
C ARG A 130 -19.24 7.94 -5.73
N THR A 131 -19.84 8.54 -4.71
CA THR A 131 -21.10 9.33 -4.86
C THR A 131 -21.32 10.45 -3.82
N ALA A 132 -20.37 10.75 -2.94
CA ALA A 132 -20.62 11.69 -1.82
C ALA A 132 -20.03 13.10 -1.96
N ASP A 133 -19.61 13.54 -3.15
CA ASP A 133 -18.89 14.83 -3.32
C ASP A 133 -19.62 15.89 -4.17
N THR A 134 -20.96 15.88 -4.24
CA THR A 134 -21.74 16.90 -4.99
C THR A 134 -22.70 17.71 -4.13
N ARG A 135 -22.47 17.88 -2.81
CA ARG A 135 -23.34 18.75 -1.98
C ARG A 135 -22.61 19.64 -0.98
N ILE A 136 -21.50 20.26 -1.38
CA ILE A 136 -20.94 21.42 -0.67
C ILE A 136 -20.62 22.53 -1.67
N ALA A 137 -21.64 23.02 -2.35
CA ALA A 137 -21.56 24.25 -3.14
C ALA A 137 -22.95 24.91 -3.16
N ASP A 138 -23.48 25.34 -2.00
CA ASP A 138 -24.65 26.25 -2.02
C ASP A 138 -24.96 27.06 -0.74
N THR A 139 -24.01 27.29 0.17
CA THR A 139 -24.28 28.09 1.40
C THR A 139 -23.36 29.29 1.63
N ARG A 140 -22.65 29.78 0.60
CA ARG A 140 -21.73 30.92 0.76
C ARG A 140 -22.09 32.14 -0.10
N THR A 141 -23.33 32.63 0.02
CA THR A 141 -23.71 33.94 -0.56
C THR A 141 -24.69 34.77 0.30
N ALA A 142 -24.94 34.45 1.57
CA ALA A 142 -25.95 35.17 2.37
C ALA A 142 -25.44 35.97 3.59
N ASP A 143 -24.13 36.06 3.86
CA ASP A 143 -23.63 36.66 5.12
C ASP A 143 -22.62 37.81 4.97
N THR A 144 -22.84 38.70 4.00
CA THR A 144 -22.08 39.97 3.88
C THR A 144 -22.95 41.23 3.86
N ARG A 145 -24.22 41.15 4.27
CA ARG A 145 -25.14 42.31 4.22
C ARG A 145 -25.59 42.87 5.58
N ASN A 146 -25.02 42.44 6.72
CA ASN A 146 -25.47 42.93 8.03
C ASN A 146 -24.36 43.44 8.97
N ARG A 147 -23.34 44.13 8.43
CA ARG A 147 -22.28 44.79 9.23
C ARG A 147 -22.24 46.30 9.12
N HIS A 148 -23.33 46.94 8.69
CA HIS A 148 -23.48 48.41 8.69
C HIS A 148 -24.84 48.80 9.29
N ARG A 149 -24.99 48.60 10.61
CA ARG A 149 -25.90 49.35 11.50
C ARG A 149 -25.78 48.79 12.91
N ARG A 150 -24.87 49.36 13.70
CA ARG A 150 -24.96 49.60 15.14
C ARG A 150 -23.70 50.31 15.61
#